data_AF-A0A834KM65-F1
#
_entry.id   AF-A0A834KM65-F1
#
_cell.length_a   1.000
_cell.length_b   1.000
_cell.length_c   1.000
_cell.angle_alpha   90.00
_cell.angle_beta   90.00
_cell.angle_gamma   90.00
#
_symmetry.space_group_name_H-M   'P 1'
#
loop_
_entity.id
_entity.type
_entity.pdbx_description
1 polymer ?
#
loop_
_entity_poly.entity_id
_entity_poly.type
_entity_poly.pdbx_seq_one_letter_code
_entity_poly.pdbx_strand_id
1 'polypeptide(L)'
;MRTDRSLLLLPAYFPYETMTSPIFELTFICQIIGLVYYTTAYTAVDTFLAMLILHVCEQLSRLRNDLIYLNSNTKDHDFQMQLNYIVERHNDLNRFVDTIEKRFNVMLLFEILGCTLQLCMECFHGLMSSELARAAYECKWYELLPNEARTLLLIIHRSRSPLRLTAGKFCILNHELYSTVLKTSMSYLSVLRATMTKNE
;
A
#
# COMPACT_ATOMS: atom_id res chain seq x y z
N MET A 1 5.50 -4.94 38.96
CA MET A 1 4.24 -4.75 38.23
C MET A 1 4.52 -3.90 36.99
N ARG A 2 4.78 -4.53 35.85
CA ARG A 2 5.09 -3.87 34.57
C ARG A 2 4.49 -4.73 33.46
N THR A 3 3.17 -4.87 33.45
CA THR A 3 2.49 -5.84 32.59
C THR A 3 1.16 -5.32 32.02
N ASP A 4 1.04 -4.01 31.75
CA ASP A 4 -0.21 -3.44 31.18
C ASP A 4 -0.01 -2.32 30.14
N ARG A 5 1.18 -2.16 29.54
CA ARG A 5 1.34 -1.22 28.39
C ARG A 5 0.76 -1.76 27.07
N SER A 6 0.24 -2.98 27.07
CA SER A 6 -0.23 -3.72 25.88
C SER A 6 -1.72 -3.60 25.60
N LEU A 7 -2.46 -2.76 26.34
CA LEU A 7 -3.92 -2.64 26.22
C LEU A 7 -4.38 -1.48 25.31
N LEU A 8 -3.51 -0.51 25.02
CA LEU A 8 -3.78 0.55 24.05
C LEU A 8 -3.53 0.05 22.61
N LEU A 9 -4.35 0.51 21.67
CA LEU A 9 -4.31 0.07 20.27
C LEU A 9 -2.97 0.42 19.60
N LEU A 10 -2.41 1.58 19.97
CA LEU A 10 -1.07 2.02 19.59
C LEU A 10 -0.22 2.21 20.85
N PRO A 11 0.91 1.49 20.99
CA PRO A 11 1.86 1.72 22.06
C PRO A 11 2.59 3.04 21.81
N ALA A 12 2.14 4.11 22.46
CA ALA A 12 2.74 5.43 22.40
C ALA A 12 3.10 5.95 23.80
N TYR A 13 4.03 6.91 23.87
CA TYR A 13 4.36 7.60 25.10
C TYR A 13 3.35 8.73 25.33
N PHE A 14 2.63 8.67 26.44
CA PHE A 14 1.71 9.72 26.88
C PHE A 14 2.28 10.40 28.14
N PRO A 15 2.29 11.75 28.22
CA PRO A 15 2.80 12.48 29.38
C PRO A 15 1.88 12.42 30.62
N TYR A 16 0.74 11.72 30.53
CA TYR A 16 -0.26 11.55 31.59
C TYR A 16 -0.46 10.07 31.92
N GLU A 17 -0.97 9.76 33.12
CA GLU A 17 -1.21 8.38 33.55
C GLU A 17 -2.39 7.74 32.78
N THR A 18 -2.06 6.92 31.79
CA THR A 18 -3.05 6.24 30.93
C THR A 18 -3.70 5.02 31.57
N MET A 19 -3.30 4.60 32.78
CA MET A 19 -3.76 3.35 33.40
C MET A 19 -4.95 3.55 34.36
N THR A 20 -5.46 4.77 34.48
CA THR A 20 -6.56 5.12 35.39
C THR A 20 -7.86 5.27 34.59
N SER A 21 -8.89 4.48 34.91
CA SER A 21 -10.25 4.73 34.39
C SER A 21 -10.77 6.04 34.99
N PRO A 22 -11.32 6.99 34.20
CA PRO A 22 -11.82 6.87 32.82
C PRO A 22 -10.85 7.36 31.70
N ILE A 23 -9.66 7.85 32.05
CA ILE A 23 -8.69 8.45 31.09
C ILE A 23 -8.20 7.41 30.08
N PHE A 24 -8.08 6.15 30.50
CA PHE A 24 -7.76 5.03 29.62
C PHE A 24 -8.78 4.87 28.48
N GLU A 25 -10.07 4.81 28.82
CA GLU A 25 -11.16 4.60 27.86
C GLU A 25 -11.25 5.76 26.87
N LEU A 26 -11.12 6.99 27.37
CA LEU A 26 -11.07 8.19 26.53
C LEU A 26 -9.88 8.14 25.55
N THR A 27 -8.69 7.80 26.03
CA THR A 27 -7.48 7.70 25.19
C THR A 27 -7.65 6.63 24.12
N PHE A 28 -8.25 5.49 24.47
CA PHE A 28 -8.54 4.41 23.54
C PHE A 28 -9.52 4.84 22.44
N ILE A 29 -10.60 5.54 22.81
CA ILE A 29 -11.55 6.11 21.84
C ILE A 29 -10.86 7.13 20.92
N CYS A 30 -10.03 8.02 21.48
CA CYS A 30 -9.26 8.97 20.68
C CYS A 30 -8.30 8.28 19.71
N GLN A 31 -7.65 7.19 20.11
CA GLN A 31 -6.79 6.40 19.22
C GLN A 31 -7.58 5.78 18.06
N ILE A 32 -8.78 5.23 18.32
CA ILE A 32 -9.66 4.69 17.28
C ILE A 32 -10.08 5.79 16.29
N ILE A 33 -10.55 6.94 16.81
CA ILE A 33 -10.97 8.06 15.96
C ILE A 33 -9.80 8.57 15.12
N GLY A 34 -8.62 8.73 15.73
CA GLY A 34 -7.41 9.15 15.03
C GLY A 34 -7.01 8.19 13.91
N LEU A 35 -7.12 6.87 14.15
CA LEU A 35 -6.85 5.85 13.13
C LEU A 35 -7.87 5.87 11.99
N VAL A 36 -9.16 5.99 12.30
CA VAL A 36 -10.21 6.10 11.27
C VAL A 36 -10.00 7.36 10.42
N TYR A 37 -9.63 8.47 11.05
CA TYR A 37 -9.32 9.70 10.34
C TYR A 37 -8.10 9.54 9.42
N TYR A 38 -7.01 8.96 9.94
CA TYR A 38 -5.80 8.68 9.17
C TYR A 38 -6.08 7.78 7.96
N THR A 39 -6.77 6.66 8.15
CA THR A 39 -7.07 5.72 7.05
C THR A 39 -8.02 6.32 6.02
N THR A 40 -9.02 7.08 6.45
CA THR A 40 -9.93 7.77 5.53
C THR A 40 -9.19 8.82 4.71
N ALA A 41 -8.34 9.63 5.36
CA ALA A 41 -7.56 10.64 4.66
C ALA A 41 -6.61 10.03 3.64
N TYR A 42 -5.92 8.94 4.00
CA TYR A 42 -5.01 8.21 3.10
C TYR A 42 -5.77 7.63 1.90
N THR A 43 -6.77 6.79 2.16
CA THR A 43 -7.54 6.10 1.11
C THR A 43 -8.33 7.05 0.20
N ALA A 44 -8.71 8.24 0.69
CA ALA A 44 -9.38 9.25 -0.13
C ALA A 44 -8.49 9.74 -1.28
N VAL A 45 -7.18 9.87 -1.09
CA VAL A 45 -6.27 10.34 -2.15
C VAL A 45 -6.14 9.27 -3.25
N ASP A 46 -5.98 8.01 -2.86
CA ASP A 46 -5.89 6.88 -3.80
C ASP A 46 -7.18 6.72 -4.60
N THR A 47 -8.32 6.82 -3.91
CA THR A 47 -9.64 6.74 -4.53
C THR A 47 -9.84 7.90 -5.51
N PHE A 48 -9.38 9.10 -5.15
CA PHE A 48 -9.45 10.26 -6.03
C PHE A 48 -8.62 10.06 -7.30
N LEU A 49 -7.39 9.58 -7.18
CA LEU A 49 -6.55 9.27 -8.35
C LEU A 49 -7.20 8.19 -9.23
N ALA A 50 -7.73 7.13 -8.63
CA ALA A 50 -8.44 6.08 -9.36
C ALA A 50 -9.67 6.63 -10.10
N MET A 51 -10.45 7.50 -9.47
CA MET A 51 -11.60 8.16 -10.12
C MET A 51 -11.17 9.00 -11.32
N LEU A 52 -10.09 9.79 -11.21
CA LEU A 52 -9.57 10.59 -12.32
C LEU A 52 -9.16 9.71 -13.51
N ILE A 53 -8.42 8.62 -13.24
CA ILE A 53 -7.97 7.68 -14.28
C ILE A 53 -9.17 7.02 -14.96
N LEU A 54 -10.14 6.52 -14.18
CA LEU A 54 -11.35 5.90 -14.73
C LEU A 54 -12.16 6.90 -15.58
N HIS A 55 -12.27 8.15 -15.14
CA HIS A 55 -12.95 9.19 -15.88
C HIS A 55 -12.26 9.49 -17.22
N VAL A 56 -10.92 9.51 -17.27
CA VAL A 56 -10.17 9.63 -18.53
C VAL A 56 -10.45 8.44 -19.45
N CYS A 57 -10.37 7.22 -18.92
CA CYS A 57 -10.65 6.00 -19.68
C CYS A 57 -12.07 6.01 -20.28
N GLU A 58 -13.06 6.51 -19.52
CA GLU A 58 -14.42 6.67 -20.01
C GLU A 58 -14.51 7.71 -21.13
N GLN A 59 -13.86 8.87 -20.98
CA GLN A 59 -13.83 9.89 -22.02
C GLN A 59 -13.14 9.41 -23.30
N LEU A 60 -12.05 8.64 -23.20
CA LEU A 60 -11.38 8.01 -24.33
C LEU A 60 -12.31 7.01 -25.03
N SER A 61 -13.07 6.22 -24.27
CA SER A 61 -14.03 5.26 -24.82
C SER A 61 -15.17 5.98 -25.57
N ARG A 62 -15.65 7.10 -25.05
CA ARG A 62 -16.64 7.94 -25.74
C ARG A 62 -16.09 8.52 -27.04
N LEU A 63 -14.90 9.11 -26.99
CA LEU A 63 -14.21 9.64 -28.16
C LEU A 63 -13.98 8.57 -29.25
N ARG A 64 -13.63 7.35 -28.83
CA ARG A 64 -13.53 6.19 -29.72
C ARG A 64 -14.86 5.89 -30.42
N ASN A 65 -15.97 5.90 -29.68
CA ASN A 65 -17.28 5.66 -30.27
C ASN A 65 -17.64 6.78 -31.26
N ASP A 66 -17.40 8.04 -30.91
CA ASP A 66 -17.63 9.19 -31.80
C ASP A 66 -16.83 9.05 -33.10
N LEU A 67 -15.60 8.54 -33.03
CA LEU A 67 -14.77 8.24 -34.20
C LEU A 67 -15.32 7.10 -35.06
N ILE A 68 -15.86 6.04 -34.44
CA ILE A 68 -16.45 4.88 -35.15
C ILE A 68 -17.74 5.27 -35.88
N TYR A 69 -18.57 6.13 -35.28
CA TYR A 69 -19.83 6.60 -35.85
C TYR A 69 -19.69 7.84 -36.73
N LEU A 70 -18.46 8.28 -37.00
CA LEU A 70 -18.19 9.41 -37.88
C LEU A 70 -18.73 9.14 -39.29
N ASN A 71 -19.74 9.91 -39.71
CA ASN A 71 -20.43 9.66 -40.96
C ASN A 71 -19.69 10.29 -42.15
N SER A 72 -19.07 9.46 -42.98
CA SER A 72 -18.39 9.91 -44.21
C SER A 72 -19.36 10.34 -45.33
N ASN A 73 -20.66 10.05 -45.21
CA ASN A 73 -21.67 10.39 -46.24
C ASN A 73 -22.28 11.79 -46.04
N THR A 74 -21.86 12.52 -45.01
CA THR A 74 -22.32 13.89 -44.73
C THR A 74 -21.63 14.90 -45.65
N LYS A 75 -22.19 16.11 -45.79
CA LYS A 75 -21.55 17.18 -46.57
C LYS A 75 -20.13 17.43 -46.05
N ASP A 76 -19.18 17.67 -46.95
CA ASP A 76 -17.75 17.81 -46.63
C ASP A 76 -17.48 18.77 -45.44
N HIS A 77 -18.15 19.91 -45.40
CA HIS A 77 -18.05 20.86 -44.28
C HIS A 77 -18.49 20.29 -42.92
N ASP A 78 -19.54 19.47 -42.89
CA ASP A 78 -20.08 18.89 -41.65
C ASP A 78 -19.16 17.78 -41.11
N PHE A 79 -18.59 16.99 -42.02
CA PHE A 79 -17.57 15.99 -41.69
C PHE A 79 -16.31 16.64 -41.10
N GLN A 80 -15.80 17.71 -41.74
CA GLN A 80 -14.63 18.45 -41.23
C GLN A 80 -14.88 19.05 -39.85
N MET A 81 -16.09 19.57 -39.60
CA MET A 81 -16.47 20.12 -38.30
C MET A 81 -16.49 19.04 -37.20
N GLN A 82 -17.08 17.88 -37.49
CA GLN A 82 -17.10 16.74 -36.56
C GLN A 82 -15.70 16.21 -36.26
N LEU A 83 -14.87 16.06 -37.29
CA LEU A 83 -13.50 15.59 -37.13
C LEU A 83 -12.66 16.59 -36.32
N ASN A 84 -12.77 17.88 -36.59
CA ASN A 84 -12.04 18.90 -35.83
C ASN A 84 -12.46 18.91 -34.36
N TYR A 85 -13.75 18.77 -34.06
CA TYR A 85 -14.24 18.64 -32.70
C TYR A 85 -13.65 17.41 -31.97
N ILE A 86 -13.56 16.26 -32.63
CA ILE A 86 -12.95 15.05 -32.08
C ILE A 86 -11.46 15.28 -31.78
N VAL A 87 -10.73 15.91 -32.71
CA VAL A 87 -9.29 16.20 -32.53
C VAL A 87 -9.05 17.19 -31.38
N GLU A 88 -9.83 18.27 -31.31
CA GLU A 88 -9.75 19.23 -30.21
C GLU A 88 -10.03 18.55 -28.87
N ARG A 89 -11.09 17.73 -28.81
CA ARG A 89 -11.42 16.98 -27.59
C ARG A 89 -10.33 15.99 -27.18
N HIS A 90 -9.70 15.32 -28.14
CA HIS A 90 -8.57 14.42 -27.88
C HIS A 90 -7.39 15.16 -27.27
N ASN A 91 -7.02 16.32 -27.84
CA ASN A 91 -5.92 17.15 -27.36
C ASN A 91 -6.19 17.69 -25.95
N ASP A 92 -7.44 18.09 -25.66
CA ASP A 92 -7.82 18.52 -24.31
C ASP A 92 -7.69 17.38 -23.29
N LEU A 93 -8.06 16.16 -23.66
CA LEU A 93 -7.93 14.98 -22.81
C LEU A 93 -6.47 14.61 -22.56
N ASN A 94 -5.61 14.66 -23.59
CA ASN A 94 -4.17 14.46 -23.41
C ASN A 94 -3.56 15.51 -22.49
N ARG A 95 -3.94 16.79 -22.63
CA ARG A 95 -3.51 17.86 -21.71
C ARG A 95 -3.94 17.59 -20.27
N PHE A 96 -5.13 17.03 -20.07
CA PHE A 96 -5.61 16.64 -18.74
C PHE A 96 -4.81 15.47 -18.16
N VAL A 97 -4.49 14.43 -18.96
CA VAL A 97 -3.63 13.31 -18.55
C VAL A 97 -2.24 13.80 -18.15
N ASP A 98 -1.61 14.66 -18.94
CA ASP A 98 -0.32 15.27 -18.62
C ASP A 98 -0.35 16.02 -17.28
N THR A 99 -1.49 16.66 -16.98
CA THR A 99 -1.68 17.38 -15.72
C THR A 99 -1.77 16.41 -14.55
N ILE A 100 -2.49 15.30 -14.71
CA ILE A 100 -2.56 14.22 -13.71
C ILE A 100 -1.16 13.65 -13.48
N GLU A 101 -0.47 13.25 -14.54
CA GLU A 101 0.87 12.67 -14.46
C GLU A 101 1.82 13.58 -13.69
N LYS A 102 1.94 14.86 -14.08
CA LYS A 102 2.87 15.80 -13.43
C LYS A 102 2.55 16.02 -11.95
N ARG A 103 1.28 16.06 -11.57
CA ARG A 103 0.85 16.35 -10.19
C ARG A 103 0.98 15.12 -9.29
N PHE A 104 0.64 13.94 -9.80
CA PHE A 104 0.61 12.71 -9.02
C PHE A 104 1.90 11.89 -9.10
N ASN A 105 2.78 12.11 -10.09
CA ASN A 105 4.02 11.34 -10.23
C ASN A 105 4.89 11.38 -8.96
N VAL A 106 5.14 12.58 -8.41
CA VAL A 106 5.94 12.72 -7.17
C VAL A 106 5.21 12.09 -5.98
N MET A 107 3.89 12.27 -5.89
CA MET A 107 3.07 11.69 -4.82
C MET A 107 3.14 10.15 -4.85
N LEU A 108 2.97 9.53 -6.02
CA LEU A 108 3.06 8.09 -6.24
C LEU A 108 4.45 7.55 -5.93
N LEU A 109 5.50 8.30 -6.23
CA LEU A 109 6.86 7.93 -5.87
C LEU A 109 7.03 7.87 -4.34
N PHE A 110 6.54 8.87 -3.62
CA PHE A 110 6.55 8.84 -2.15
C PHE A 110 5.70 7.71 -1.60
N GLU A 111 4.57 7.41 -2.21
CA GLU A 111 3.69 6.31 -1.79
C GLU A 111 4.36 4.95 -1.96
N ILE A 112 4.99 4.70 -3.12
CA ILE A 112 5.74 3.46 -3.37
C ILE A 112 6.90 3.34 -2.37
N LEU A 113 7.68 4.39 -2.17
CA LEU A 113 8.77 4.40 -1.19
C LEU A 113 8.26 4.20 0.25
N GLY A 114 7.13 4.79 0.59
CA GLY A 114 6.48 4.61 1.89
C GLY A 114 6.04 3.16 2.10
N CYS A 115 5.36 2.57 1.10
CA CYS A 115 4.92 1.17 1.13
C CYS A 115 6.09 0.20 1.23
N THR A 116 7.18 0.44 0.50
CA THR A 116 8.38 -0.41 0.58
C THR A 116 9.04 -0.33 1.95
N LEU A 117 9.22 0.88 2.50
CA LEU A 117 9.79 1.06 3.84
C LEU A 117 8.90 0.44 4.92
N GLN A 118 7.59 0.66 4.86
CA GLN A 118 6.60 0.06 5.77
C GLN A 118 6.72 -1.47 5.75
N LEU A 119 6.75 -2.07 4.56
CA LEU A 119 6.87 -3.51 4.40
C LEU A 119 8.23 -4.04 4.92
N CYS A 120 9.32 -3.31 4.70
CA CYS A 120 10.63 -3.66 5.25
C CYS A 120 10.63 -3.65 6.79
N MET A 121 10.02 -2.64 7.41
CA MET A 121 9.91 -2.54 8.87
C MET A 121 9.11 -3.69 9.47
N GLU A 122 7.93 -3.99 8.92
CA GLU A 122 7.09 -5.11 9.34
C GLU A 122 7.84 -6.45 9.19
N CYS A 123 8.59 -6.61 8.10
CA CYS A 123 9.38 -7.81 7.87
C CYS A 123 10.56 -7.95 8.85
N PHE A 124 11.27 -6.86 9.15
CA PHE A 124 12.34 -6.86 10.14
C PHE A 124 11.81 -7.19 11.54
N HIS A 125 10.64 -6.64 11.89
CA HIS A 125 9.98 -6.93 13.16
C HIS A 125 9.61 -8.43 13.27
N GLY A 126 9.09 -9.01 12.19
CA GLY A 126 8.82 -10.45 12.09
C GLY A 126 10.08 -11.31 12.23
N LEU A 127 11.18 -10.94 11.57
CA LEU A 127 12.47 -11.64 11.66
C LEU A 127 13.03 -11.60 13.08
N MET A 128 13.06 -10.42 13.71
CA MET A 128 13.54 -10.25 15.08
C MET A 128 12.72 -11.09 16.07
N SER A 129 11.40 -11.13 15.92
CA SER A 129 10.52 -12.00 16.73
C SER A 129 10.88 -13.48 16.55
N SER A 130 11.18 -13.93 15.32
CA SER A 130 11.55 -15.32 15.04
C SER A 130 12.91 -15.70 15.65
N GLU A 131 13.89 -14.80 15.58
CA GLU A 131 15.21 -15.00 16.21
C GLU A 131 15.10 -15.03 17.74
N LEU A 132 14.26 -14.19 18.33
CA LEU A 132 13.96 -14.25 19.77
C LEU A 132 13.35 -15.59 20.17
N ALA A 133 12.43 -16.14 19.35
CA ALA A 133 11.87 -17.47 19.57
C ALA A 133 12.95 -18.56 19.54
N ARG A 134 13.91 -18.43 18.60
CA ARG A 134 15.03 -19.37 18.44
C ARG A 134 15.99 -19.31 19.61
N ALA A 135 16.39 -18.11 20.04
CA ALA A 135 17.24 -17.90 21.20
C ALA A 135 16.58 -18.41 22.50
N ALA A 136 15.26 -18.20 22.65
CA ALA A 136 14.49 -18.76 23.76
C ALA A 136 14.45 -20.30 23.73
N TYR A 137 14.40 -20.91 22.54
CA TYR A 137 14.47 -22.38 22.41
C TYR A 137 15.87 -22.94 22.71
N GLU A 138 16.93 -22.24 22.32
CA GLU A 138 18.33 -22.64 22.53
C GLU A 138 18.84 -22.39 23.96
N CYS A 139 18.12 -21.59 24.76
CA CYS A 139 18.49 -21.40 26.16
C CYS A 139 18.41 -22.72 26.92
N LYS A 140 19.17 -22.84 28.02
CA LYS A 140 19.17 -24.05 28.87
C LYS A 140 17.89 -24.13 29.71
N TRP A 141 16.75 -24.22 29.04
CA TRP A 141 15.41 -24.19 29.63
C TRP A 141 15.16 -25.33 30.62
N TYR A 142 15.93 -26.42 30.50
CA TYR A 142 15.92 -27.56 31.41
C TYR A 142 16.63 -27.29 32.75
N GLU A 143 17.41 -26.21 32.87
CA GLU A 143 18.04 -25.76 34.13
C GLU A 143 17.16 -24.73 34.89
N LEU A 144 16.06 -24.26 34.29
CA LEU A 144 15.17 -23.24 34.86
C LEU A 144 14.12 -23.83 35.83
N LEU A 145 13.60 -23.00 36.74
CA LEU A 145 12.48 -23.41 37.58
C LEU A 145 11.20 -23.64 36.75
N PRO A 146 10.27 -24.50 37.19
CA PRO A 146 9.04 -24.80 36.45
C PRO A 146 8.19 -23.57 36.08
N ASN A 147 8.21 -22.52 36.91
CA ASN A 147 7.52 -21.27 36.61
C ASN A 147 8.21 -20.44 35.52
N GLU A 148 9.54 -20.44 35.46
CA GLU A 148 10.32 -19.69 34.47
C GLU A 148 10.26 -20.38 33.10
N ALA A 149 10.31 -21.72 33.08
CA ALA A 149 10.14 -22.52 31.87
C ALA A 149 8.74 -22.32 31.23
N ARG A 150 7.69 -22.13 32.04
CA ARG A 150 6.35 -21.79 31.54
C ARG A 150 6.30 -20.42 30.88
N THR A 151 6.96 -19.42 31.45
CA THR A 151 7.07 -18.08 30.84
C THR A 151 7.85 -18.14 29.53
N LEU A 152 8.92 -18.91 29.47
CA LEU A 152 9.69 -19.15 28.25
C LEU A 152 8.86 -19.83 27.16
N LEU A 153 8.06 -20.85 27.51
CA LEU A 153 7.12 -21.49 26.58
C LEU A 153 6.07 -20.51 26.05
N LEU A 154 5.56 -19.60 26.88
CA LEU A 154 4.65 -18.54 26.44
C LEU A 154 5.33 -17.57 25.47
N ILE A 155 6.59 -17.20 25.71
CA ILE A 155 7.39 -16.37 24.80
C ILE A 155 7.59 -17.09 23.47
N ILE A 156 8.06 -18.35 23.48
CA ILE A 156 8.25 -19.16 22.27
C ILE A 156 6.93 -19.31 21.51
N HIS A 157 5.81 -19.58 22.20
CA HIS A 157 4.50 -19.72 21.57
C HIS A 157 3.98 -18.41 20.96
N ARG A 158 4.16 -17.27 21.65
CA ARG A 158 3.81 -15.93 21.15
C ARG A 158 4.70 -15.51 19.98
N SER A 159 6.00 -15.82 20.03
CA SER A 159 6.96 -15.53 18.96
C SER A 159 6.87 -16.52 17.78
N ARG A 160 6.32 -17.73 18.01
CA ARG A 160 5.91 -18.73 17.00
C ARG A 160 4.52 -18.51 16.43
N SER A 161 3.87 -17.38 16.73
CA SER A 161 2.94 -16.77 15.78
C SER A 161 3.75 -15.84 14.89
N PRO A 162 4.54 -16.36 13.91
CA PRO A 162 5.04 -15.46 12.89
C PRO A 162 3.78 -14.85 12.27
N LEU A 163 3.82 -13.55 12.00
CA LEU A 163 2.93 -12.94 11.03
C LEU A 163 3.20 -13.64 9.68
N ARG A 164 2.70 -14.86 9.49
CA ARG A 164 2.47 -15.48 8.19
C ARG A 164 1.28 -14.73 7.61
N LEU A 165 1.53 -13.48 7.26
CA LEU A 165 0.61 -12.64 6.52
C LEU A 165 0.51 -13.27 5.13
N THR A 166 -0.41 -14.20 4.98
CA THR A 166 -0.72 -14.77 3.68
C THR A 166 -1.71 -13.88 2.97
N ALA A 167 -1.35 -13.38 1.79
CA ALA A 167 -2.30 -12.75 0.89
C ALA A 167 -3.26 -13.83 0.37
N GLY A 168 -4.46 -13.93 0.97
CA GLY A 168 -5.51 -14.88 0.57
C GLY A 168 -5.12 -16.36 0.60
N LYS A 169 -4.09 -16.76 1.37
CA LYS A 169 -3.42 -18.09 1.32
C LYS A 169 -2.67 -18.43 0.03
N PHE A 170 -2.62 -17.52 -0.95
CA PHE A 170 -1.88 -17.73 -2.20
C PHE A 170 -0.39 -17.45 -2.04
N CYS A 171 -0.03 -16.42 -1.28
CA CYS A 171 1.34 -15.96 -1.14
C CYS A 171 1.67 -15.65 0.32
N ILE A 172 2.79 -16.15 0.83
CA ILE A 172 3.32 -15.75 2.14
C ILE A 172 4.08 -14.43 1.96
N LEU A 173 3.61 -13.35 2.59
CA LEU A 173 4.31 -12.07 2.62
C LEU A 173 5.56 -12.24 3.52
N ASN A 174 6.72 -12.33 2.87
CA ASN A 174 8.04 -12.42 3.50
C ASN A 174 9.07 -11.63 2.67
N HIS A 175 10.22 -11.33 3.26
CA HIS A 175 11.38 -10.68 2.63
C HIS A 175 11.74 -11.30 1.27
N GLU A 176 11.65 -12.62 1.15
CA GLU A 176 11.96 -13.36 -0.07
C GLU A 176 10.97 -13.06 -1.21
N LEU A 177 9.66 -13.01 -0.92
CA LEU A 177 8.64 -12.65 -1.89
C LEU A 177 8.82 -11.20 -2.34
N TYR A 178 9.11 -10.29 -1.42
CA TYR A 178 9.36 -8.89 -1.73
C TYR A 178 10.60 -8.69 -2.62
N SER A 179 11.73 -9.32 -2.26
CA SER A 179 12.95 -9.32 -3.08
C SER A 179 12.68 -9.88 -4.48
N THR A 180 11.86 -10.91 -4.56
CA THR A 180 11.44 -11.51 -5.83
C THR A 180 10.60 -10.53 -6.65
N VAL A 181 9.60 -9.88 -6.06
CA VAL A 181 8.76 -8.88 -6.74
C VAL A 181 9.59 -7.70 -7.24
N LEU A 182 10.49 -7.15 -6.43
CA LEU A 182 11.38 -6.08 -6.88
C LEU A 182 12.29 -6.51 -8.03
N LYS A 183 12.89 -7.70 -7.94
CA LYS A 183 13.75 -8.24 -8.99
C LYS A 183 12.99 -8.46 -10.29
N THR A 184 11.78 -9.02 -10.21
CA THR A 184 10.96 -9.24 -11.41
C THR A 184 10.51 -7.92 -12.02
N SER A 185 10.05 -6.94 -11.22
CA SER A 185 9.71 -5.59 -11.69
C SER A 185 10.89 -4.91 -12.39
N MET A 186 12.09 -4.95 -11.80
CA MET A 186 13.29 -4.38 -12.43
C MET A 186 13.71 -5.12 -13.70
N SER A 187 13.57 -6.45 -13.76
CA SER A 187 13.79 -7.22 -14.98
C SER A 187 12.81 -6.80 -16.09
N TYR A 188 11.51 -6.67 -15.79
CA TYR A 188 10.51 -6.22 -16.77
C TYR A 188 10.81 -4.80 -17.27
N LEU A 189 11.14 -3.86 -16.37
CA LEU A 189 11.56 -2.51 -16.75
C LEU A 189 12.81 -2.51 -17.64
N SER A 190 13.78 -3.37 -17.33
CA SER A 190 15.01 -3.51 -18.13
C SER A 190 14.71 -4.01 -19.55
N VAL A 191 13.85 -5.03 -19.67
CA VAL A 191 13.41 -5.54 -20.98
C VAL A 191 12.65 -4.47 -21.76
N LEU A 192 11.68 -3.80 -21.12
CA LEU A 192 10.90 -2.76 -21.77
C LEU A 192 11.79 -1.62 -22.27
N ARG A 193 12.71 -1.15 -21.42
CA ARG A 193 13.69 -0.12 -21.80
C ARG A 193 14.54 -0.58 -22.98
N ALA A 194 15.05 -1.81 -22.95
CA ALA A 194 15.85 -2.36 -24.04
C ALA A 194 15.07 -2.45 -25.36
N THR A 195 13.77 -2.79 -25.31
CA THR A 195 12.91 -2.83 -26.50
C THR A 195 12.57 -1.44 -27.04
N MET A 196 12.38 -0.44 -26.17
CA MET A 196 12.11 0.93 -26.60
C MET A 196 13.34 1.59 -27.22
N THR A 197 14.54 1.37 -26.65
CA THR A 197 15.80 1.89 -27.21
C THR A 197 16.22 1.23 -28.53
N LYS A 198 15.57 0.14 -28.92
CA LYS A 198 15.86 -0.59 -30.17
C LYS A 198 14.95 -0.16 -31.33
N ASN A 199 13.94 0.66 -31.06
CA ASN A 199 12.99 1.22 -32.03
C ASN A 199 13.31 2.69 -32.40
N GLU A 200 14.44 3.22 -31.94
CA GLU A 200 15.10 4.44 -32.44
C GLU A 200 16.28 4.04 -33.34
#